data_AF-A0A519WU59-F1
#
_entry.id   AF-A0A519WU59-F1
#
_cell.length_a   1.000
_cell.length_b   1.000
_cell.length_c   1.000
_cell.angle_alpha   90.00
_cell.angle_beta   90.00
_cell.angle_gamma   90.00
#
_symmetry.space_group_name_H-M   'P 1'
#
loop_
_entity.id
_entity.type
_entity.pdbx_description
1 polymer ?
#
loop_
_entity_poly.entity_id
_entity_poly.type
_entity_poly.pdbx_seq_one_letter_code
_entity_poly.pdbx_strand_id
1 'polypeptide(L)' 'VLVGKDYWSGLVDWITKTMLHTEHNIHEEDLNLFRLVDTAEEATAHIFKFYEKYVLKPNF' A
#
# COMPACT_ATOMS: atom_id res chain seq x y z
N VAL A 1 -2.49 0.58 -3.14
CA VAL A 1 -3.46 0.03 -2.16
C VAL A 1 -3.92 -1.31 -2.68
N LEU A 2 -3.82 -2.35 -1.85
CA LEU A 2 -4.19 -3.73 -2.17
C LEU A 2 -5.41 -4.09 -1.31
N VAL A 3 -6.52 -4.49 -1.95
CA VAL A 3 -7.79 -4.78 -1.25
C VAL A 3 -7.97 -6.29 -1.11
N GLY A 4 -8.40 -6.72 0.07
CA GLY A 4 -8.63 -8.13 0.41
C GLY A 4 -7.36 -8.77 0.96
N LYS A 5 -7.17 -8.67 2.28
CA LYS A 5 -5.96 -9.18 2.94
C LYS A 5 -5.74 -10.65 2.69
N ASP A 6 -6.78 -11.47 2.77
CA ASP A 6 -6.68 -12.91 2.57
C ASP A 6 -6.08 -13.26 1.20
N TYR A 7 -6.53 -12.58 0.15
CA TYR A 7 -6.04 -12.80 -1.22
C TYR A 7 -4.56 -12.42 -1.37
N TRP A 8 -4.15 -11.27 -0.81
CA TRP A 8 -2.80 -10.74 -0.96
C TRP A 8 -1.80 -11.25 0.09
N SER A 9 -2.27 -11.90 1.16
CA SER A 9 -1.46 -12.36 2.28
C SER A 9 -0.25 -13.17 1.84
N GLY A 10 -0.45 -14.16 0.94
CA GLY A 10 0.64 -15.01 0.45
C GLY A 10 1.71 -14.25 -0.33
N LEU A 11 1.32 -13.24 -1.12
CA LEU A 11 2.28 -12.41 -1.86
C LEU A 11 3.10 -11.54 -0.90
N VAL A 12 2.43 -10.90 0.06
CA VAL A 12 3.10 -10.04 1.05
C VAL A 12 4.08 -10.85 1.88
N ASP A 13 3.67 -12.05 2.32
CA ASP A 13 4.54 -12.97 3.03
C ASP A 13 5.80 -13.33 2.23
N TRP A 14 5.66 -13.57 0.93
CA TRP A 14 6.80 -13.85 0.05
C TRP A 14 7.71 -12.63 -0.13
N ILE A 15 7.13 -11.44 -0.33
CA ILE A 15 7.89 -10.19 -0.42
C ILE A 15 8.71 -9.97 0.86
N THR A 16 8.12 -10.13 2.04
CA THR A 16 8.82 -9.93 3.30
C THR A 16 9.87 -11.02 3.55
N LYS A 17 9.51 -12.30 3.43
CA LYS A 17 10.40 -13.41 3.79
C LYS A 17 11.53 -13.62 2.77
N THR A 18 11.20 -13.61 1.49
CA THR A 18 12.16 -13.92 0.43
C THR A 18 12.83 -12.65 -0.06
N MET A 19 12.05 -11.70 -0.58
CA MET A 19 12.62 -10.54 -1.27
C MET A 19 13.39 -9.60 -0.32
N LEU A 20 12.86 -9.34 0.89
CA LEU A 20 13.51 -8.49 1.90
C LEU A 20 14.53 -9.26 2.75
N HIS A 21 14.12 -10.33 3.44
CA HIS A 21 14.97 -10.97 4.43
C HIS A 21 16.00 -11.96 3.87
N THR A 22 15.69 -12.69 2.79
CA THR A 22 16.58 -13.73 2.25
C THR A 22 17.49 -13.17 1.16
N GLU A 23 16.90 -12.49 0.18
CA GLU A 23 17.60 -12.01 -1.02
C GLU A 23 18.08 -10.56 -0.89
N HIS A 24 17.59 -9.81 0.12
CA HIS A 24 17.95 -8.40 0.34
C HIS A 24 17.77 -7.49 -0.88
N ASN A 25 16.78 -7.79 -1.72
CA ASN A 25 16.50 -7.05 -2.96
C ASN A 25 15.75 -5.73 -2.73
N ILE A 26 15.13 -5.57 -1.56
CA ILE A 26 14.40 -4.37 -1.15
C ILE A 26 14.80 -3.98 0.27
N HIS A 27 14.58 -2.72 0.63
CA HIS A 27 14.71 -2.24 2.00
C HIS A 27 13.39 -2.38 2.75
N GLU A 28 13.45 -2.38 4.09
CA GLU A 28 12.23 -2.43 4.91
C GLU A 28 11.28 -1.27 4.61
N GLU A 29 11.83 -0.11 4.26
CA GLU A 29 11.07 1.08 3.89
C GLU A 29 10.20 0.89 2.64
N ASP A 30 10.60 -0.02 1.72
CA ASP A 30 9.86 -0.31 0.49
C ASP A 30 8.52 -1.01 0.78
N LEU A 31 8.37 -1.65 1.94
CA LEU A 31 7.08 -2.20 2.38
C LEU A 31 6.03 -1.12 2.62
N ASN A 32 6.44 0.14 2.80
CA ASN A 32 5.53 1.28 2.95
C ASN A 32 4.97 1.79 1.61
N LEU A 33 5.50 1.33 0.48
CA LEU A 33 5.05 1.73 -0.86
C LEU A 33 3.63 1.22 -1.17
N PHE A 34 3.20 0.18 -0.47
CA PHE A 34 1.87 -0.37 -0.58
C PHE A 34 1.19 -0.46 0.79
N ARG A 35 -0.14 -0.55 0.78
CA ARG A 35 -0.95 -0.80 1.96
C ARG A 35 -1.98 -1.85 1.64
N LEU A 36 -2.16 -2.80 2.56
CA LEU A 36 -3.25 -3.76 2.52
C LEU A 36 -4.43 -3.24 3.32
N VAL A 37 -5.61 -3.32 2.74
CA VAL A 37 -6.88 -2.93 3.34
C VAL A 37 -7.90 -4.04 3.14
N ASP A 38 -8.84 -4.16 4.06
CA ASP A 38 -9.87 -5.21 3.98
C ASP A 38 -11.05 -4.80 3.11
N THR A 39 -11.35 -3.50 3.04
CA THR A 39 -12.53 -2.99 2.35
C THR A 39 -12.17 -1.89 1.35
N ALA A 40 -13.01 -1.76 0.31
CA ALA A 40 -12.87 -0.70 -0.67
C ALA A 40 -13.14 0.69 -0.06
N GLU A 41 -13.95 0.74 1.00
CA GLU A 41 -14.25 1.94 1.79
C GLU A 41 -13.00 2.46 2.52
N GLU A 42 -12.17 1.58 3.07
CA GLU A 42 -10.88 1.95 3.67
C GLU A 42 -9.91 2.47 2.60
N ALA A 43 -9.85 1.82 1.43
CA ALA A 43 -9.06 2.28 0.30
C ALA A 43 -9.45 3.70 -0.14
N THR A 44 -10.76 3.94 -0.31
CA THR A 44 -11.29 5.22 -0.77
C THR A 44 -11.12 6.31 0.27
N ALA A 45 -11.37 6.05 1.56
CA ALA A 45 -11.12 7.02 2.63
C ALA A 45 -9.66 7.51 2.66
N HIS A 46 -8.70 6.64 2.34
CA HIS A 46 -7.29 7.03 2.23
C HIS A 46 -7.00 7.92 1.01
N ILE A 47 -7.61 7.60 -0.13
CA ILE A 47 -7.48 8.40 -1.35
C ILE A 47 -8.11 9.79 -1.13
N PHE A 48 -9.32 9.85 -0.55
CA PHE A 48 -9.99 11.11 -0.24
C PHE A 48 -9.19 11.94 0.77
N LYS A 49 -8.65 11.36 1.85
CA LYS A 49 -7.75 12.07 2.78
C LYS A 49 -6.51 12.64 2.11
N PHE A 50 -5.98 11.97 1.09
CA PHE A 50 -4.85 12.47 0.32
C PHE A 50 -5.27 13.71 -0.50
N TYR A 51 -6.38 13.63 -1.25
CA TYR A 51 -6.88 14.76 -2.04
C TYR A 51 -7.47 15.93 -1.22
N GLU A 52 -7.97 15.69 -0.01
CA GLU A 52 -8.38 16.76 0.91
C GLU A 52 -7.19 17.58 1.40
N LYS A 53 -6.05 16.92 1.65
CA LYS A 53 -4.82 17.56 2.13
C LYS A 53 -4.08 18.31 1.00
N TYR A 54 -4.23 17.84 -0.23
CA TYR A 54 -3.78 18.53 -1.44
C TYR A 54 -4.99 19.13 -2.14
N VAL A 55 -5.52 20.24 -1.59
CA VAL A 55 -6.55 21.05 -2.25
C VAL A 55 -6.15 21.19 -3.71
N LEU A 56 -6.96 20.63 -4.61
CA LEU A 56 -6.80 20.77 -6.05
C LEU A 56 -6.68 22.26 -6.34
N LYS A 57 -5.44 22.74 -6.51
CA LYS A 57 -5.22 24.11 -6.97
C LYS A 57 -5.83 24.15 -8.36
N PRO A 58 -6.78 25.05 -8.63
CA PRO A 58 -7.29 25.20 -9.96
C PRO A 58 -6.12 25.50 -10.89
N ASN A 59 -5.99 24.74 -11.97
CA ASN A 59 -5.00 25.01 -13.01
C ASN A 59 -5.56 26.09 -13.95
N PHE A 60 -5.76 27.30 -13.41
CA PHE A 60 -6.09 28.51 -14.14
C PHE A 60 -4.87 29.43 -14.16
#